data_AF-A0A4R1W2C9-F1
#
_entry.id   AF-A0A4R1W2C9-F1
#
_cell.length_a   1.000
_cell.length_b   1.000
_cell.length_c   1.000
_cell.angle_alpha   90.00
_cell.angle_beta   90.00
_cell.angle_gamma   90.00
#
_symmetry.space_group_name_H-M   'P 1'
#
loop_
_entity.id
_entity.type
_entity.pdbx_description
1 polymer ?
#
loop_
_entity_poly.entity_id
_entity_poly.type
_entity_poly.pdbx_seq_one_letter_code
_entity_poly.pdbx_strand_id
1 'polypeptide(L)' 'MTAPIGAGGNDLRARWACAHYADTRDLPAVPAFDEHGRPAGWVAIDPAAIDAWLAAHREEEEEDD' A
#
# COMPACT_ATOMS: atom_id res chain seq x y z
N MET A 1 1.03 -22.02 6.68
CA MET A 1 2.09 -21.89 5.66
C MET A 1 1.41 -21.77 4.31
N THR A 2 1.43 -20.59 3.68
CA THR A 2 0.89 -20.41 2.32
C THR A 2 1.82 -21.09 1.32
N ALA A 3 1.28 -21.89 0.40
CA ALA A 3 2.07 -22.52 -0.66
C ALA A 3 2.91 -21.46 -1.42
N PRO A 4 4.07 -21.80 -1.98
CA PRO A 4 4.96 -20.84 -2.67
C PRO A 4 4.25 -20.01 -3.76
N ILE A 5 3.29 -20.62 -4.45
CA ILE A 5 2.43 -19.95 -5.45
C ILE A 5 1.52 -18.90 -4.79
N GLY A 6 0.99 -19.20 -3.60
CA GLY A 6 0.20 -18.24 -2.81
C GLY A 6 1.04 -17.07 -2.30
N ALA A 7 2.30 -17.30 -1.93
CA ALA A 7 3.21 -16.21 -1.52
C ALA A 7 3.53 -15.27 -2.68
N GLY A 8 3.86 -15.80 -3.86
CA GLY A 8 4.10 -15.00 -5.07
C GLY A 8 2.83 -14.29 -5.56
N GLY A 9 1.67 -14.94 -5.47
CA GLY A 9 0.38 -14.34 -5.80
C GLY A 9 0.01 -13.18 -4.86
N ASN A 10 0.29 -13.30 -3.56
CA ASN A 10 0.05 -12.24 -2.58
C ASN A 10 0.94 -11.02 -2.83
N ASP A 11 2.20 -11.23 -3.17
CA ASP A 11 3.15 -10.17 -3.51
C ASP A 11 2.74 -9.43 -4.80
N LEU A 12 2.34 -10.16 -5.85
CA LEU A 12 1.78 -9.55 -7.07
C LEU A 12 0.49 -8.78 -6.80
N ARG A 13 -0.39 -9.31 -5.94
CA ARG A 13 -1.64 -8.63 -5.55
C ARG A 13 -1.36 -7.36 -4.76
N ALA A 14 -0.41 -7.38 -3.83
CA ALA A 14 0.02 -6.21 -3.07
C ALA A 14 0.58 -5.12 -3.99
N ARG A 15 1.41 -5.50 -4.99
CA ARG A 15 1.97 -4.56 -5.98
C ARG A 15 0.90 -3.89 -6.83
N TRP A 16 -0.06 -4.67 -7.36
CA TRP A 16 -1.16 -4.11 -8.14
C TRP A 16 -2.06 -3.22 -7.28
N ALA A 17 -2.31 -3.63 -6.04
CA ALA A 17 -3.07 -2.85 -5.07
C ALA A 17 -2.43 -1.50 -4.78
N CYS A 18 -1.10 -1.41 -4.59
CA CYS A 18 -0.43 -0.12 -4.34
C CYS A 18 -0.66 0.89 -5.46
N ALA A 19 -0.49 0.50 -6.71
CA ALA A 19 -0.71 1.39 -7.85
C ALA A 19 -2.19 1.80 -7.98
N HIS A 20 -3.10 0.84 -7.80
CA HIS A 20 -4.54 1.09 -7.89
C HIS A 20 -5.06 1.97 -6.75
N TYR A 21 -4.60 1.77 -5.52
CA TYR A 21 -5.01 2.57 -4.37
C TYR A 21 -4.41 3.96 -4.36
N ALA A 22 -3.16 4.13 -4.82
CA ALA A 22 -2.60 5.46 -5.03
C ALA A 22 -3.48 6.30 -5.96
N ASP A 23 -3.92 5.71 -7.08
CA ASP A 23 -4.78 6.37 -8.06
C ASP A 23 -6.21 6.62 -7.53
N THR A 24 -6.87 5.58 -7.00
CA THR A 24 -8.27 5.68 -6.57
C THR A 24 -8.50 6.47 -5.28
N ARG A 25 -7.47 6.64 -4.45
CA ARG A 25 -7.54 7.37 -3.17
C ARG A 25 -6.79 8.70 -3.20
N ASP A 26 -6.29 9.11 -4.37
CA ASP A 26 -5.46 10.31 -4.56
C ASP A 26 -4.29 10.37 -3.56
N LEU A 27 -3.68 9.21 -3.29
CA LEU A 27 -2.55 9.10 -2.38
C LEU A 27 -1.23 9.19 -3.17
N PRO A 28 -0.22 9.92 -2.67
CA PRO A 28 1.06 10.04 -3.34
C PRO A 28 1.74 8.67 -3.47
N ALA A 29 2.20 8.40 -4.68
CA ALA A 29 2.92 7.18 -5.02
C ALA A 29 4.43 7.44 -5.03
N VAL A 30 5.20 6.54 -4.41
CA VAL A 30 6.66 6.64 -4.27
C VAL A 30 7.35 5.41 -4.86
N PRO A 31 8.63 5.48 -5.26
CA PRO A 31 9.37 4.30 -5.69
C PRO A 31 9.42 3.25 -4.57
N ALA A 32 9.15 1.98 -4.91
CA ALA A 32 9.37 0.87 -4.00
C ALA A 32 10.86 0.49 -3.99
N PHE A 33 11.37 0.13 -2.80
CA PHE A 33 12.76 -0.29 -2.61
C PHE A 33 12.83 -1.75 -2.13
N ASP A 34 13.86 -2.47 -2.53
CA ASP A 34 14.17 -3.81 -2.05
C ASP A 34 14.73 -3.78 -0.61
N GLU A 35 14.99 -4.96 -0.03
CA GLU A 35 15.57 -5.12 1.31
C GLU A 35 16.97 -4.47 1.48
N HIS A 36 17.61 -4.09 0.37
CA HIS A 36 18.91 -3.43 0.33
C HIS A 36 18.81 -1.94 0.00
N GLY A 37 17.59 -1.38 -0.07
CA GLY A 37 17.35 0.03 -0.36
C GLY A 37 17.52 0.40 -1.84
N ARG A 38 17.46 -0.57 -2.77
CA ARG A 38 17.57 -0.32 -4.22
C ARG A 38 16.19 -0.20 -4.86
N PRO A 39 15.99 0.70 -5.84
CA PRO A 39 14.72 0.79 -6.55
C PRO A 39 14.33 -0.55 -7.18
N ALA A 40 13.13 -1.04 -6.83
CA ALA A 40 12.65 -2.35 -7.28
C ALA A 40 11.93 -2.29 -8.65
N GLY A 41 11.78 -1.09 -9.23
CA GLY A 41 11.03 -0.86 -10.47
C GLY A 41 9.51 -0.86 -10.29
N TRP A 42 9.04 -0.82 -9.04
CA TRP A 42 7.64 -0.80 -8.66
C TRP A 42 7.30 0.48 -7.91
N VAL A 43 6.01 0.68 -7.67
CA VAL A 43 5.46 1.83 -6.94
C VAL A 43 4.88 1.35 -5.62
N ALA A 44 5.11 2.11 -4.56
CA ALA A 44 4.48 1.97 -3.26
C ALA A 44 3.62 3.20 -2.96
N ILE A 45 2.72 3.11 -1.98
CA ILE A 45 2.03 4.28 -1.45
C ILE A 45 2.98 4.95 -0.44
N ASP A 46 3.04 6.28 -0.42
CA ASP A 46 3.79 7.01 0.59
C ASP A 46 3.33 6.60 2.00
N PRO A 47 4.23 6.05 2.84
CA PRO A 47 3.90 5.62 4.20
C PRO A 47 3.25 6.72 5.04
N ALA A 48 3.71 7.98 4.91
CA ALA A 48 3.14 9.07 5.70
C ALA A 48 1.71 9.42 5.25
N ALA A 49 1.44 9.31 3.95
CA ALA A 49 0.12 9.60 3.41
C ALA A 49 -0.89 8.48 3.72
N ILE A 50 -0.47 7.21 3.66
CA ILE A 50 -1.36 6.10 4.04
C ILE A 50 -1.67 6.13 5.54
N ASP A 51 -0.70 6.47 6.39
CA ASP A 51 -0.92 6.60 7.83
C ASP A 51 -1.89 7.75 8.14
N ALA A 52 -1.74 8.90 7.48
CA ALA A 52 -2.67 10.02 7.62
C ALA A 52 -4.08 9.67 7.13
N TRP A 53 -4.20 8.97 5.99
CA TRP A 53 -5.47 8.51 5.45
C TRP A 53 -6.17 7.54 6.42
N LEU A 54 -5.43 6.58 6.98
CA LEU A 54 -5.95 5.63 7.98
C LEU A 54 -6.39 6.32 9.28
N ALA A 55 -5.67 7.36 9.71
CA ALA A 55 -6.05 8.12 10.89
C ALA A 55 -7.36 8.89 10.68
N ALA A 56 -7.50 9.59 9.56
CA ALA A 56 -8.72 10.32 9.23
C ALA A 56 -9.95 9.39 9.11
N HIS A 57 -9.79 8.22 8.48
CA HIS A 57 -10.90 7.27 8.32
C HIS A 57 -11.25 6.51 9.60
N ARG A 58 -10.35 6.49 10.60
CA ARG A 58 -10.67 5.97 11.94
C ARG A 58 -11.51 6.97 12.73
N GLU A 59 -11.23 8.27 12.58
CA GLU A 59 -11.98 9.33 13.26
C GLU A 59 -13.40 9.48 12.69
N GLU A 60 -13.60 9.26 11.39
CA GLU A 60 -14.92 9.26 10.75
C GLU A 60 -15.85 8.12 11.26
N GLU A 61 -15.32 7.01 11.77
CA GLU A 61 -16.12 5.92 12.36
C GLU A 61 -16.55 6.19 13.81
N GLU A 62 -15.93 7.16 14.51
CA GLU A 62 -16.26 7.51 15.90
C GLU A 62 -17.29 8.66 16.02
N GLU A 63 -17.51 9.47 14.98
CA GLU A 63 -18.48 10.58 15.01
C GLU A 63 -19.94 10.16 14.69
N ASP A 64 -20.16 8.91 14.29
CA ASP A 64 -21.47 8.39 13.87
C ASP A 64 -22.18 7.52 14.94
N ASP A 65 -21.68 7.47 16.19
CA ASP A 65 -22.25 6.72 17.34
C ASP A 65 -22.78 7.63 18.49
#